data_AF-A0A6M2DF17-F1
#
_entry.id   AF-A0A6M2DF17-F1
#
_cell.length_a   1.000
_cell.length_b   1.000
_cell.length_c   1.000
_cell.angle_alpha   90.00
_cell.angle_beta   90.00
_cell.angle_gamma   90.00
#
_symmetry.space_group_name_H-M   'P 1'
#
loop_
_entity.id
_entity.type
_entity.pdbx_description
1 polymer ?
#
loop_
_entity_poly.entity_id
_entity_poly.type
_entity_poly.pdbx_seq_one_letter_code
_entity_poly.pdbx_strand_id
1 'polypeptide(L)'
;MGKRQHQKDKMYLTYTEWTTLYGGKKSGVQSADDVTFKRLPFDHCCLSLIHFENPYCDQQGNIFELQMVVDFVEHFKVNPVTGKPMDIKSLLKLNFFKNSEGEYHCPVLFKPFTLNSHIVAVSTTGNVFSYEAIEQLNIKTKNWKDLINDKPFQRKDLIVIQDPKNLEKFNLSTFYHIKNNVRVETEEEKALKKDPTARLKNVATETKDTLDELNRTYKAVEKTDEIEEKPDKFNAAHYTTGKVAASFTSTAMVPKTKYEAAIIHEDLVRYERVKKKGYVRLVTNLGALNIELFCDVVPKTCENFLKHCQNGYYNGTRFHRSIKNFMVQGGDPTGTGLGGTSIWDKKFEDEFKPNLTHTGRGMLSMANSGPNTNGSQFFITYRSCRHLDGKHTIFGKLVGGLDILTEMEKIEVDNKDRPIEDIIIQKCQVFVDPFTEADEQLAKEREEEVEKQTKEENEKVKKTVRGPLKVFREGVGKYLNTASTSTSDSSDQSLVVPKKRKKQGEYGFSNFSS
;
A
#
# COMPACT_ATOMS: atom_id res chain seq x y z
N MET A 1 59.20 50.55 5.96
CA MET A 1 58.33 49.56 5.30
C MET A 1 57.17 49.23 6.22
N GLY A 2 55.98 49.74 5.92
CA GLY A 2 54.75 49.41 6.64
C GLY A 2 54.08 48.15 6.09
N LYS A 3 52.92 47.83 6.72
CA LYS A 3 51.90 46.82 6.37
C LYS A 3 51.96 45.49 7.13
N ARG A 4 51.58 45.50 8.41
CA ARG A 4 50.74 44.45 9.04
C ARG A 4 49.84 45.04 10.12
N GLN A 5 48.99 45.97 9.71
CA GLN A 5 47.84 46.42 10.50
C GLN A 5 46.59 46.06 9.68
N HIS A 6 46.19 44.79 9.72
CA HIS A 6 45.01 44.30 9.01
C HIS A 6 43.91 43.90 10.01
N GLN A 7 42.88 44.75 10.02
CA GLN A 7 41.45 44.49 10.22
C GLN A 7 40.99 43.72 11.47
N LYS A 8 40.55 44.50 12.47
CA LYS A 8 39.62 44.07 13.53
C LYS A 8 38.14 44.18 13.11
N ASP A 9 37.82 44.80 11.97
CA ASP A 9 36.47 44.87 11.40
C ASP A 9 36.28 43.75 10.37
N LYS A 10 35.82 42.60 10.84
CA LYS A 10 35.32 41.51 9.98
C LYS A 10 33.85 41.29 10.31
N MET A 11 33.01 41.19 9.28
CA MET A 11 31.56 40.91 9.40
C MET A 11 31.25 39.46 9.85
N TYR A 12 32.26 38.67 10.20
CA TYR A 12 32.14 37.30 10.68
C TYR A 12 33.14 37.05 11.81
N LEU A 13 32.74 36.27 12.81
CA LEU A 13 33.64 35.79 13.85
C LEU A 13 34.39 34.56 13.35
N THR A 14 35.69 34.48 13.64
CA THR A 14 36.43 33.22 13.49
C THR A 14 36.07 32.25 14.61
N TYR A 15 36.22 30.94 14.34
CA TYR A 15 36.02 29.89 15.34
C TYR A 15 36.81 30.17 16.63
N THR A 16 38.07 30.60 16.48
CA THR A 16 38.94 30.96 17.60
C THR A 16 38.40 32.14 18.41
N GLU A 17 37.98 33.23 17.76
CA GLU A 17 37.43 34.42 18.44
C GLU A 17 36.11 34.11 19.17
N TRP A 18 35.26 33.24 18.59
CA TRP A 18 34.02 32.80 19.22
C TRP A 18 34.27 31.93 20.46
N THR A 19 35.31 31.09 20.42
CA THR A 19 35.69 30.24 21.55
C THR A 19 36.37 30.97 22.70
N THR A 20 37.18 32.01 22.45
CA THR A 20 38.05 32.60 23.48
C THR A 20 37.68 34.03 23.90
N LEU A 21 37.13 34.85 23.01
CA LEU A 21 36.93 36.29 23.25
C LEU A 21 35.49 36.67 23.54
N TYR A 22 34.52 36.08 22.82
CA TYR A 22 33.11 36.47 22.89
C TYR A 22 32.18 35.42 23.52
N GLY A 23 32.76 34.38 24.15
CA GLY A 23 32.06 33.56 25.13
C GLY A 23 31.01 32.59 24.58
N GLY A 24 31.17 32.08 23.36
CA GLY A 24 30.20 31.17 22.76
C GLY A 24 30.33 29.69 23.17
N LYS A 25 31.50 29.26 23.65
CA LYS A 25 31.77 27.85 23.98
C LYS A 25 32.08 27.69 25.47
N LYS A 26 31.10 27.26 26.26
CA LYS A 26 31.39 26.60 27.54
C LYS A 26 32.09 25.28 27.21
N SER A 27 33.38 25.18 27.48
CA SER A 27 34.13 23.93 27.33
C SER A 27 33.48 22.86 28.21
N GLY A 28 33.01 21.79 27.56
CA GLY A 28 32.33 20.70 28.22
C GLY A 28 33.21 19.92 29.18
N VAL A 29 32.51 19.15 30.02
CA VAL A 29 32.98 18.04 30.85
C VAL A 29 33.70 18.44 32.15
N GLN A 30 32.97 19.13 33.01
CA GLN A 30 32.83 18.62 34.39
C GLN A 30 31.56 17.77 34.39
N SER A 31 31.59 16.58 34.98
CA SER A 31 30.40 15.74 35.20
C SER A 31 29.28 16.61 35.77
N ALA A 32 28.14 16.64 35.08
CA ALA A 32 27.01 17.51 35.37
C ALA A 32 26.36 17.26 36.75
N ASP A 33 26.83 16.25 37.48
CA ASP A 33 26.21 15.74 38.70
C ASP A 33 26.38 16.71 39.90
N ASP A 34 27.40 17.59 39.91
CA ASP A 34 27.73 18.44 41.07
C ASP A 34 27.34 19.93 40.96
N VAL A 35 26.94 20.44 39.78
CA VAL A 35 26.82 21.90 39.59
C VAL A 35 25.45 22.47 40.01
N THR A 36 24.43 21.65 40.25
CA THR A 36 23.14 22.13 40.77
C THR A 36 22.50 21.14 41.74
N PHE A 37 23.03 21.04 42.96
CA PHE A 37 22.29 20.41 44.06
C PHE A 37 20.94 21.12 44.22
N LYS A 38 19.86 20.40 43.88
CA LYS A 38 18.49 20.87 44.08
C LYS A 38 17.78 19.80 44.89
N ARG A 39 17.36 20.18 46.09
CA ARG A 39 16.62 19.30 47.00
C ARG A 39 15.13 19.43 46.71
N LEU A 40 14.44 18.30 46.54
CA LEU A 40 12.99 18.29 46.49
C LEU A 40 12.42 18.62 47.88
N PRO A 41 11.52 19.61 48.00
CA PRO A 41 10.78 19.84 49.24
C PRO A 41 9.91 18.63 49.66
N PHE A 42 9.60 18.52 50.94
CA PHE A 42 8.87 17.36 51.49
C PHE A 42 7.39 17.30 51.07
N ASP A 43 6.84 18.41 50.59
CA ASP A 43 5.46 18.61 50.15
C ASP A 43 5.27 18.38 48.64
N HIS A 44 6.32 17.95 47.94
CA HIS A 44 6.30 17.69 46.49
C HIS A 44 6.41 16.19 46.17
N CYS A 45 5.77 15.78 45.09
CA CYS A 45 5.87 14.44 44.52
C CYS A 45 7.21 14.26 43.79
N CYS A 46 7.90 13.13 44.03
CA CYS A 46 9.19 12.82 43.42
C CYS A 46 9.12 12.57 41.91
N LEU A 47 7.94 12.26 41.35
CA LEU A 47 7.76 12.02 39.91
C LEU A 47 7.35 13.30 39.15
N SER A 48 6.35 14.03 39.64
CA SER A 48 5.87 15.24 38.95
C SER A 48 6.57 16.52 39.34
N LEU A 49 7.29 16.51 40.48
CA LEU A 49 7.96 17.68 41.05
C LEU A 49 7.00 18.83 41.38
N ILE A 50 5.72 18.50 41.60
CA ILE A 50 4.64 19.42 41.99
C ILE A 50 4.11 18.98 43.37
N HIS A 51 3.44 19.89 44.08
CA HIS A 51 2.74 19.58 45.33
C HIS A 51 1.80 18.39 45.16
N PHE A 52 1.81 17.47 46.14
CA PHE A 52 0.91 16.33 46.14
C PHE A 52 -0.45 16.66 46.78
N GLU A 53 -1.48 15.93 46.33
CA GLU A 53 -2.81 15.92 46.94
C GLU A 53 -3.06 14.60 47.66
N ASN A 54 -2.75 13.45 47.03
CA ASN A 54 -2.86 12.13 47.63
C ASN A 54 -1.47 11.47 47.74
N PRO A 55 -0.73 11.76 48.83
CA PRO A 55 0.64 11.27 49.00
C PRO A 55 0.66 9.77 49.34
N TYR A 56 1.42 9.04 48.55
CA TYR A 56 1.85 7.67 48.83
C TYR A 56 3.37 7.63 48.94
N CYS A 57 3.94 6.71 49.72
CA CYS A 57 5.38 6.54 49.79
C CYS A 57 5.83 5.09 49.62
N ASP A 58 7.07 4.93 49.19
CA ASP A 58 7.78 3.66 49.26
C ASP A 58 8.42 3.46 50.65
N GLN A 59 8.97 2.27 50.90
CA GLN A 59 9.69 1.96 52.14
C GLN A 59 10.92 2.84 52.37
N GLN A 60 11.43 3.51 51.32
CA GLN A 60 12.57 4.41 51.43
C GLN A 60 12.16 5.84 51.79
N GLY A 61 10.86 6.16 51.77
CA GLY A 61 10.34 7.48 52.10
C GLY A 61 10.29 8.44 50.91
N ASN A 62 10.34 7.94 49.67
CA ASN A 62 10.08 8.73 48.47
C ASN A 62 8.57 8.93 48.32
N ILE A 63 8.12 10.17 48.15
CA ILE A 63 6.69 10.52 48.09
C ILE A 63 6.23 10.63 46.63
N PHE A 64 5.03 10.12 46.39
CA PHE A 64 4.45 9.92 45.09
C PHE A 64 2.97 10.30 45.10
N GLU A 65 2.48 10.87 44.01
CA GLU A 65 1.05 11.02 43.75
C GLU A 65 0.51 9.71 43.18
N LEU A 66 -0.62 9.22 43.70
CA LEU A 66 -1.14 7.90 43.37
C LEU A 66 -1.35 7.70 41.86
N GLN A 67 -2.06 8.63 41.22
CA GLN A 67 -2.42 8.53 39.80
C GLN A 67 -1.16 8.44 38.92
N MET A 68 -0.23 9.35 39.12
CA MET A 68 0.98 9.46 38.28
C MET A 68 1.92 8.27 38.45
N VAL A 69 2.02 7.71 39.66
CA VAL A 69 2.90 6.57 39.91
C VAL A 69 2.30 5.25 39.46
N VAL A 70 0.98 5.09 39.53
CA VAL A 70 0.31 3.95 38.88
C VAL A 70 0.60 3.98 37.38
N ASP A 71 0.37 5.11 36.71
CA ASP A 71 0.63 5.25 35.28
C ASP A 71 2.11 4.95 34.92
N PHE A 72 3.06 5.45 35.71
CA PHE A 72 4.48 5.23 35.47
C PHE A 72 4.89 3.75 35.66
N VAL A 73 4.41 3.11 36.73
CA VAL A 73 4.75 1.71 37.04
C VAL A 73 4.09 0.75 36.05
N GLU A 74 2.89 1.04 35.55
CA GLU A 74 2.27 0.24 34.49
C GLU A 74 3.10 0.23 33.21
N HIS A 75 3.69 1.38 32.83
CA HIS A 75 4.50 1.50 31.62
C HIS A 75 5.93 0.95 31.77
N PHE A 76 6.60 1.27 32.88
CA PHE A 76 8.04 0.99 33.04
C PHE A 76 8.37 -0.08 34.08
N LYS A 77 7.43 -0.47 34.94
CA LYS A 77 7.59 -1.49 36.02
C LYS A 77 8.77 -1.25 36.96
N VAL A 78 9.24 0.00 37.06
CA VAL A 78 10.36 0.43 37.90
C VAL A 78 9.98 1.63 38.75
N ASN A 79 10.69 1.81 39.86
CA ASN A 79 10.57 2.97 40.72
C ASN A 79 11.23 4.19 40.06
N PRO A 80 10.52 5.34 39.97
CA PRO A 80 11.01 6.52 39.27
C PRO A 80 12.22 7.19 39.94
N VAL A 81 12.46 6.94 41.23
CA VAL A 81 13.61 7.47 41.97
C VAL A 81 14.77 6.49 41.94
N THR A 82 14.52 5.23 42.32
CA THR A 82 15.60 4.24 42.54
C THR A 82 15.93 3.38 41.32
N GLY A 83 15.06 3.31 40.31
CA GLY A 83 15.20 2.43 39.15
C GLY A 83 15.01 0.94 39.44
N LYS A 84 14.69 0.56 40.68
CA LYS A 84 14.43 -0.84 41.08
C LYS A 84 13.00 -1.26 40.71
N PRO A 85 12.73 -2.55 40.47
CA PRO A 85 11.36 -3.04 40.24
C PRO A 85 10.48 -2.73 41.46
N MET A 86 9.25 -2.27 41.22
CA MET A 86 8.34 -1.86 42.29
C MET A 86 6.90 -2.26 41.97
N ASP A 87 6.22 -2.79 42.99
CA ASP A 87 4.81 -3.18 42.92
C ASP A 87 3.92 -2.10 43.54
N ILE A 88 2.79 -1.80 42.89
CA ILE A 88 1.82 -0.78 43.36
C ILE A 88 1.29 -1.11 44.76
N LYS A 89 1.11 -2.40 45.08
CA LYS A 89 0.62 -2.85 46.40
C LYS A 89 1.59 -2.56 47.55
N SER A 90 2.86 -2.29 47.25
CA SER A 90 3.88 -1.98 48.26
C SER A 90 3.88 -0.51 48.70
N LEU A 91 3.11 0.34 48.01
CA LEU A 91 2.99 1.77 48.33
C LEU A 91 2.11 1.98 49.57
N LEU A 92 2.59 2.84 50.45
CA LEU A 92 1.90 3.20 51.67
C LEU A 92 1.21 4.56 51.50
N LYS A 93 -0.08 4.66 51.85
CA LYS A 93 -0.76 5.96 51.93
C LYS A 93 -0.24 6.77 53.12
N LEU A 94 0.14 8.02 52.89
CA LEU A 94 0.55 8.95 53.95
C LEU A 94 -0.61 9.84 54.39
N ASN A 95 -0.74 10.05 55.70
CA ASN A 95 -1.71 10.93 56.32
C ASN A 95 -1.00 12.15 56.93
N PHE A 96 -1.03 13.26 56.20
CA PHE A 96 -0.55 14.56 56.69
C PHE A 96 -1.70 15.35 57.34
N PHE A 97 -1.39 16.08 58.41
CA PHE A 97 -2.34 16.92 59.11
C PHE A 97 -2.05 18.40 58.81
N LYS A 98 -3.10 19.19 58.52
CA LYS A 98 -2.99 20.63 58.24
C LYS A 98 -3.56 21.45 59.41
N ASN A 99 -2.91 22.56 59.73
CA ASN A 99 -3.39 23.55 60.70
C ASN A 99 -4.52 24.41 60.09
N SER A 100 -5.13 25.30 60.91
CA SER A 100 -6.12 26.28 60.45
C SER A 100 -5.62 27.21 59.34
N GLU A 101 -4.30 27.40 59.25
CA GLU A 101 -3.61 28.21 58.23
C GLU A 101 -3.25 27.40 56.96
N GLY A 102 -3.58 26.10 56.91
CA GLY A 102 -3.32 25.23 55.77
C GLY A 102 -1.91 24.60 55.72
N GLU A 103 -1.04 24.93 56.67
CA GLU A 103 0.31 24.37 56.78
C GLU A 103 0.33 22.94 57.36
N TYR A 104 1.21 22.09 56.83
CA TYR A 104 1.40 20.74 57.37
C TYR A 104 2.10 20.80 58.74
N HIS A 105 1.58 20.08 59.72
CA HIS A 105 2.12 20.09 61.08
C HIS A 105 2.13 18.70 61.72
N CYS A 106 2.91 18.56 62.78
CA CYS A 106 2.91 17.35 63.59
C CYS A 106 1.68 17.34 64.51
N PRO A 107 0.80 16.33 64.46
CA PRO A 107 -0.48 16.31 65.19
C PRO A 107 -0.34 16.24 66.72
N VAL A 108 0.83 15.84 67.22
CA VAL A 108 1.11 15.71 68.66
C VAL A 108 1.78 16.95 69.26
N LEU A 109 2.78 17.49 68.56
CA LEU A 109 3.53 18.66 69.02
C LEU A 109 2.94 19.99 68.52
N PHE A 110 1.97 19.95 67.61
CA PHE A 110 1.35 21.10 66.94
C PHE A 110 2.34 22.04 66.23
N LYS A 111 3.60 21.63 66.06
CA LYS A 111 4.64 22.39 65.34
C LYS A 111 4.48 22.18 63.83
N PRO A 112 4.46 23.26 63.01
CA PRO A 112 4.46 23.16 61.56
C PRO A 112 5.76 22.54 61.04
N PHE A 113 5.66 21.80 59.94
CA PHE A 113 6.81 21.22 59.25
C PHE A 113 7.49 22.28 58.39
N THR A 114 8.83 22.30 58.45
CA THR A 114 9.67 23.21 57.66
C THR A 114 10.60 22.41 56.76
N LEU A 115 11.25 23.07 55.80
CA LEU A 115 12.24 22.46 54.90
C LEU A 115 13.48 21.86 55.61
N ASN A 116 13.66 22.13 56.91
CA ASN A 116 14.74 21.58 57.72
C ASN A 116 14.21 20.69 58.87
N SER A 117 12.90 20.44 58.91
CA SER A 117 12.32 19.57 59.92
C SER A 117 12.64 18.10 59.65
N HIS A 118 12.86 17.33 60.72
CA HIS A 118 13.07 15.88 60.60
C HIS A 118 11.72 15.17 60.69
N ILE A 119 11.24 14.65 59.57
CA ILE A 119 9.88 14.11 59.39
C ILE A 119 9.93 12.60 59.21
N VAL A 120 9.07 11.89 59.93
CA VAL A 120 8.99 10.42 59.89
C VAL A 120 7.53 9.98 59.81
N ALA A 121 7.26 8.96 59.03
CA ALA A 121 5.98 8.28 58.96
C ALA A 121 6.04 6.89 59.58
N VAL A 122 4.94 6.46 60.18
CA VAL A 122 4.77 5.09 60.68
C VAL A 122 4.15 4.24 59.57
N SER A 123 4.83 3.18 59.15
CA SER A 123 4.37 2.36 58.01
C SER A 123 3.10 1.55 58.28
N THR A 124 2.74 1.26 59.53
CA THR A 124 1.51 0.50 59.83
C THR A 124 0.24 1.34 59.70
N THR A 125 0.36 2.67 59.84
CA THR A 125 -0.78 3.60 59.91
C THR A 125 -0.75 4.68 58.83
N GLY A 126 0.42 4.97 58.27
CA GLY A 126 0.63 6.07 57.34
C GLY A 126 0.72 7.44 58.02
N ASN A 127 0.60 7.53 59.33
CA ASN A 127 0.58 8.81 60.04
C ASN A 127 1.98 9.45 60.06
N VAL A 128 2.03 10.75 59.76
CA VAL A 128 3.27 11.53 59.69
C VAL A 128 3.47 12.34 60.96
N PHE A 129 4.66 12.23 61.55
CA PHE A 129 5.05 12.90 62.78
C PHE A 129 6.40 13.59 62.62
N SER A 130 6.69 14.54 63.53
CA SER A 130 8.07 14.98 63.74
C SER A 130 8.85 13.88 64.46
N TYR A 131 10.13 13.75 64.11
CA TYR A 131 11.00 12.77 64.77
C TYR A 131 11.19 13.10 66.26
N GLU A 132 11.14 14.37 66.64
CA GLU A 132 11.16 14.80 68.04
C GLU A 132 10.04 14.13 68.84
N ALA A 133 8.82 14.06 68.29
CA ALA A 133 7.67 13.44 68.94
C ALA A 133 7.90 11.93 69.15
N ILE A 134 8.33 11.23 68.10
CA ILE A 134 8.60 9.78 68.15
C ILE A 134 9.79 9.49 69.09
N GLU A 135 10.83 10.31 69.06
CA GLU A 135 12.01 10.13 69.91
C GLU A 135 11.65 10.26 71.40
N GLN A 136 10.89 11.28 71.76
CA GLN A 136 10.50 11.55 73.15
C GLN A 136 9.44 10.57 73.65
N LEU A 137 8.39 10.32 72.86
CA LEU A 137 7.19 9.62 73.33
C LEU A 137 7.18 8.12 73.02
N ASN A 138 8.00 7.64 72.07
CA ASN A 138 8.08 6.22 71.71
C ASN A 138 9.46 5.62 72.01
N ILE A 139 10.55 6.24 71.53
CA ILE A 139 11.90 5.65 71.60
C ILE A 139 12.42 5.68 73.04
N LYS A 140 12.39 6.85 73.71
CA LYS A 140 12.92 7.01 75.07
C LYS A 140 12.07 6.27 76.11
N THR A 141 10.76 6.28 75.95
CA THR A 141 9.78 5.61 76.82
C THR A 141 9.63 4.12 76.53
N LYS A 142 10.21 3.62 75.42
CA LYS A 142 10.03 2.26 74.89
C LYS A 142 8.55 1.90 74.60
N ASN A 143 7.73 2.90 74.28
CA ASN A 143 6.33 2.71 73.92
C ASN A 143 6.15 2.65 72.39
N TRP A 144 5.99 1.46 71.85
CA TRP A 144 5.92 1.23 70.40
C TRP A 144 4.48 1.17 69.85
N LYS A 145 3.72 2.22 70.14
CA LYS A 145 2.35 2.41 69.66
C LYS A 145 2.23 3.76 68.95
N ASP A 146 1.48 3.81 67.86
CA ASP A 146 1.22 5.05 67.13
C ASP A 146 0.56 6.08 68.07
N LEU A 147 1.01 7.33 67.98
CA LEU A 147 0.62 8.42 68.89
C LEU A 147 -0.82 8.94 68.69
N ILE A 148 -1.52 8.50 67.64
CA ILE A 148 -2.90 8.92 67.36
C ILE A 148 -3.88 7.76 67.57
N ASN A 149 -3.55 6.57 67.08
CA ASN A 149 -4.50 5.44 67.02
C ASN A 149 -4.05 4.20 67.80
N ASP A 150 -2.98 4.31 68.60
CA ASP A 150 -2.44 3.27 69.48
C ASP A 150 -2.07 1.94 68.78
N LYS A 151 -2.00 1.89 67.44
CA LYS A 151 -1.62 0.68 66.73
C LYS A 151 -0.16 0.34 67.01
N PRO A 152 0.15 -0.93 67.35
CA PRO A 152 1.53 -1.32 67.60
C PRO A 152 2.35 -1.27 66.32
N PHE A 153 3.61 -0.81 66.41
CA PHE A 153 4.56 -0.83 65.31
C PHE A 153 5.97 -1.17 65.81
N GLN A 154 6.90 -1.49 64.93
CA GLN A 154 8.30 -1.76 65.29
C GLN A 154 9.22 -0.62 64.86
N ARG A 155 10.42 -0.54 65.42
CA ARG A 155 11.41 0.46 65.00
C ARG A 155 11.73 0.42 63.50
N LYS A 156 11.63 -0.75 62.86
CA LYS A 156 11.82 -0.95 61.41
C LYS A 156 10.71 -0.33 60.56
N ASP A 157 9.55 -0.10 61.16
CA ASP A 157 8.36 0.41 60.51
C ASP A 157 8.39 1.94 60.38
N LEU A 158 9.45 2.60 60.88
CA LEU A 158 9.65 4.04 60.78
C LEU A 158 10.28 4.41 59.44
N ILE A 159 9.52 5.12 58.61
CA ILE A 159 9.95 5.60 57.31
C ILE A 159 10.38 7.06 57.43
N VAL A 160 11.65 7.35 57.18
CA VAL A 160 12.17 8.73 57.22
C VAL A 160 11.85 9.44 55.91
N ILE A 161 10.92 10.38 55.96
CA ILE A 161 10.51 11.22 54.83
C ILE A 161 11.52 12.34 54.61
N GLN A 162 11.97 13.00 55.68
CA GLN A 162 12.90 14.11 55.58
C GLN A 162 13.88 14.07 56.73
N ASP A 163 15.17 14.17 56.40
CA ASP A 163 16.25 14.31 57.37
C ASP A 163 17.09 15.55 57.01
N PRO A 164 17.25 16.53 57.92
CA PRO A 164 18.17 17.65 57.71
C PRO A 164 19.63 17.23 57.67
N LYS A 165 20.01 16.09 58.27
CA LYS A 165 21.41 15.62 58.30
C LYS A 165 21.81 14.90 57.01
N ASN A 166 20.86 14.26 56.34
CA ASN A 166 21.10 13.54 55.09
C ASN A 166 20.57 14.33 53.90
N LEU A 167 21.44 15.16 53.31
CA LEU A 167 21.08 16.04 52.20
C LEU A 167 21.00 15.33 50.84
N GLU A 168 21.63 14.16 50.68
CA GLU A 168 21.75 13.48 49.37
C GLU A 168 20.46 12.76 48.95
N LYS A 169 19.65 12.30 49.92
CA LYS A 169 18.50 11.40 49.72
C LYS A 169 17.40 11.94 48.77
N PHE A 170 17.33 13.26 48.55
CA PHE A 170 16.32 13.91 47.70
C PHE A 170 16.91 14.89 46.69
N ASN A 171 18.14 14.62 46.25
CA ASN A 171 18.74 15.39 45.18
C ASN A 171 18.11 15.00 43.83
N LEU A 172 17.50 15.98 43.16
CA LEU A 172 16.83 15.81 41.87
C LEU A 172 17.72 15.17 40.79
N SER A 173 19.04 15.44 40.81
CA SER A 173 19.97 14.86 39.83
C SER A 173 20.13 13.34 39.95
N THR A 174 19.79 12.76 41.11
CA THR A 174 19.92 11.33 41.36
C THR A 174 18.69 10.51 40.94
N PHE A 175 17.57 11.17 40.65
CA PHE A 175 16.33 10.49 40.30
C PHE A 175 16.46 9.76 38.95
N TYR A 176 16.13 8.47 38.95
CA TYR A 176 16.27 7.59 37.78
C TYR A 176 15.56 8.14 36.54
N HIS A 177 14.32 8.61 36.68
CA HIS A 177 13.53 9.11 35.56
C HIS A 177 14.11 10.41 34.95
N ILE A 178 14.73 11.26 35.78
CA ILE A 178 15.42 12.48 35.34
C ILE A 178 16.73 12.13 34.65
N LYS A 179 17.54 11.24 35.26
CA LYS A 179 18.85 10.84 34.72
C LYS A 179 18.74 10.14 33.36
N ASN A 180 17.72 9.30 33.19
CA ASN A 180 17.53 8.51 31.98
C ASN A 180 16.51 9.12 31.01
N ASN A 181 15.99 10.33 31.28
CA ASN A 181 14.94 10.98 30.50
C ASN A 181 13.72 10.07 30.23
N VAL A 182 13.33 9.29 31.24
CA VAL A 182 12.19 8.37 31.16
C VAL A 182 10.94 9.10 31.61
N ARG A 183 10.04 9.41 30.67
CA ARG A 183 8.76 10.06 30.95
C ARG A 183 7.63 9.32 30.26
N VAL A 184 6.44 9.32 30.88
CA VAL A 184 5.22 8.84 30.23
C VAL A 184 4.77 9.91 29.24
N GLU A 185 4.71 9.58 27.95
CA GLU A 185 4.17 10.48 26.91
C GLU A 185 2.65 10.63 27.11
N THR A 186 2.15 11.86 27.07
CA THR A 186 0.71 12.15 27.20
C THR A 186 -0.06 11.69 25.95
N GLU A 187 -1.36 11.47 26.09
CA GLU A 187 -2.23 11.07 24.96
C GLU A 187 -2.20 12.11 23.82
N GLU A 188 -2.10 13.40 24.18
CA GLU A 188 -1.95 14.50 23.24
C GLU A 188 -0.64 14.44 22.44
N GLU A 189 0.49 14.14 23.10
CA GLU A 189 1.79 13.98 22.43
C GLU A 189 1.77 12.79 21.45
N LYS A 190 1.09 11.69 21.82
CA LYS A 190 0.92 10.51 20.96
C LYS A 190 0.02 10.80 19.75
N ALA A 191 -1.04 11.59 19.94
CA ALA A 191 -1.92 12.03 18.84
C ALA A 191 -1.15 12.93 17.86
N LEU A 192 -0.38 13.89 18.37
CA LEU A 192 0.46 14.77 17.56
C LEU A 192 1.53 14.02 16.77
N LYS A 193 2.08 12.92 17.31
CA LYS A 193 3.03 12.09 16.56
C LYS A 193 2.42 11.43 15.32
N LYS A 194 1.11 11.18 15.33
CA LYS A 194 0.39 10.53 14.22
C LYS A 194 0.01 11.52 13.12
N ASP A 195 -0.17 12.78 13.46
CA ASP A 195 -0.50 13.83 12.49
C ASP A 195 0.74 14.23 11.67
N PRO A 196 0.74 14.06 10.33
CA PRO A 196 1.85 14.50 9.47
C PRO A 196 2.11 16.01 9.57
N THR A 197 1.10 16.76 10.01
CA THR A 197 1.10 18.21 10.13
C THR A 197 1.47 18.72 11.52
N ALA A 198 1.67 17.86 12.52
CA ALA A 198 1.92 18.32 13.89
C ALA A 198 3.20 19.16 14.05
N ARG A 199 4.21 18.90 13.20
CA ARG A 199 5.45 19.71 13.17
C ARG A 199 5.22 21.12 12.62
N LEU A 200 4.08 21.39 11.98
CA LEU A 200 3.71 22.70 11.44
C LEU A 200 3.12 23.64 12.52
N LYS A 201 2.83 23.16 13.75
CA LYS A 201 2.26 24.02 14.79
C LYS A 201 3.19 25.17 15.19
N ASN A 202 4.50 24.91 15.20
CA ASN A 202 5.54 25.89 15.57
C ASN A 202 6.07 26.71 14.38
N VAL A 203 5.40 26.64 13.23
CA VAL A 203 5.80 27.36 12.02
C VAL A 203 5.29 28.80 12.07
N ALA A 204 6.06 29.72 11.48
CA ALA A 204 5.72 31.14 11.45
C ALA A 204 4.37 31.37 10.76
N THR A 205 3.68 32.46 11.08
CA THR A 205 2.35 32.77 10.54
C THR A 205 2.38 32.86 9.01
N GLU A 206 3.39 33.51 8.44
CA GLU A 206 3.58 33.65 6.98
C GLU A 206 3.70 32.28 6.26
N THR A 207 4.29 31.29 6.92
CA THR A 207 4.49 29.96 6.36
C THR A 207 3.24 29.09 6.48
N LYS A 208 2.32 29.42 7.39
CA LYS A 208 0.98 28.82 7.45
C LYS A 208 0.09 29.39 6.34
N ASP A 209 0.10 30.71 6.16
CA ASP A 209 -0.72 31.39 5.14
C ASP A 209 -0.35 30.92 3.72
N THR A 210 0.94 30.80 3.43
CA THR A 210 1.44 30.28 2.14
C THR A 210 1.08 28.81 1.92
N LEU A 211 1.09 27.99 2.97
CA LEU A 211 0.67 26.59 2.88
C LEU A 211 -0.84 26.46 2.63
N ASP A 212 -1.64 27.33 3.24
CA ASP A 212 -3.10 27.37 3.02
C ASP A 212 -3.44 27.85 1.60
N GLU A 213 -2.71 28.83 1.07
CA GLU A 213 -2.82 29.23 -0.34
C GLU A 213 -2.42 28.11 -1.30
N LEU A 214 -1.31 27.42 -1.01
CA LEU A 214 -0.88 26.25 -1.79
C LEU A 214 -1.95 25.15 -1.76
N ASN A 215 -2.52 24.84 -0.60
CA ASN A 215 -3.57 23.82 -0.49
C ASN A 215 -4.85 24.21 -1.26
N ARG A 216 -5.20 25.50 -1.31
CA ARG A 216 -6.37 26.00 -2.07
C ARG A 216 -6.13 26.01 -3.57
N THR A 217 -4.91 26.32 -4.00
CA THR A 217 -4.54 26.45 -5.42
C THR A 217 -4.05 25.13 -6.02
N TYR A 218 -3.61 24.18 -5.20
CA TYR A 218 -3.15 22.88 -5.62
C TYR A 218 -4.33 22.03 -6.09
N LYS A 219 -4.50 21.99 -7.41
CA LYS A 219 -5.32 20.98 -8.07
C LYS A 219 -4.41 19.77 -8.33
N ALA A 220 -4.55 18.73 -7.52
CA ALA A 220 -3.88 17.46 -7.79
C ALA A 220 -4.19 17.06 -9.25
N VAL A 221 -3.16 16.73 -10.02
CA VAL A 221 -3.38 16.08 -11.31
C VAL A 221 -4.10 14.79 -10.97
N GLU A 222 -5.37 14.69 -11.35
CA GLU A 222 -6.11 13.44 -11.30
C GLU A 222 -5.30 12.45 -12.13
N LYS A 223 -4.56 11.58 -11.44
CA LYS A 223 -4.15 10.32 -12.04
C LYS A 223 -5.47 9.60 -12.24
N THR A 224 -6.00 9.69 -13.45
CA THR A 224 -6.80 8.60 -13.96
C THR A 224 -5.92 7.38 -13.82
N ASP A 225 -6.15 6.58 -12.79
CA ASP A 225 -5.63 5.24 -12.70
C ASP A 225 -6.30 4.48 -13.85
N GLU A 226 -5.81 4.72 -15.07
CA GLU A 226 -6.04 3.83 -16.18
C GLU A 226 -5.53 2.49 -15.68
N ILE A 227 -6.46 1.56 -15.47
CA ILE A 227 -6.16 0.19 -15.11
C ILE A 227 -5.29 -0.34 -16.25
N GLU A 228 -3.97 -0.27 -16.10
CA GLU A 228 -3.04 -0.86 -17.07
C GLU A 228 -3.23 -2.38 -16.94
N GLU A 229 -4.08 -2.94 -17.83
CA GLU A 229 -4.27 -4.37 -17.97
C GLU A 229 -2.91 -5.03 -18.21
N LYS A 230 -2.60 -6.07 -17.43
CA LYS A 230 -1.37 -6.82 -17.61
C LYS A 230 -1.62 -7.96 -18.59
N PRO A 231 -0.69 -8.22 -19.53
CA PRO A 231 -0.81 -9.41 -20.37
C PRO A 231 -0.69 -10.67 -19.52
N ASP A 232 -1.69 -11.52 -19.64
CA ASP A 232 -1.63 -12.95 -19.33
C ASP A 232 -0.70 -13.66 -20.31
N LYS A 233 -0.39 -14.92 -20.02
CA LYS A 233 0.47 -15.73 -20.90
C LYS A 233 -0.14 -15.98 -22.29
N PHE A 234 -1.47 -15.99 -22.39
CA PHE A 234 -2.18 -16.25 -23.65
C PHE A 234 -2.33 -15.02 -24.55
N ASN A 235 -2.41 -13.82 -23.96
CA ASN A 235 -2.55 -12.56 -24.70
C ASN A 235 -1.22 -11.76 -24.73
N ALA A 236 -0.12 -12.31 -24.22
CA ALA A 236 1.21 -11.73 -24.38
C ALA A 236 1.71 -11.90 -25.82
N ALA A 237 1.90 -10.79 -26.52
CA ALA A 237 2.51 -10.78 -27.84
C ALA A 237 4.00 -11.15 -27.78
N HIS A 238 4.51 -11.69 -28.89
CA HIS A 238 5.94 -11.94 -29.09
C HIS A 238 6.78 -10.65 -29.18
N TYR A 239 6.13 -9.49 -29.31
CA TYR A 239 6.75 -8.17 -29.37
C TYR A 239 6.38 -7.32 -28.15
N THR A 240 7.24 -6.37 -27.79
CA THR A 240 7.05 -5.48 -26.64
C THR A 240 6.21 -4.25 -27.00
N THR A 241 5.61 -3.59 -26.00
CA THR A 241 4.87 -2.33 -26.16
C THR A 241 5.70 -1.15 -26.69
N GLY A 242 7.04 -1.26 -26.68
CA GLY A 242 7.94 -0.19 -27.12
C GLY A 242 8.03 1.00 -26.14
N LYS A 243 7.26 1.00 -25.04
CA LYS A 243 7.22 2.09 -24.05
C LYS A 243 8.60 2.34 -23.40
N VAL A 244 9.37 1.29 -23.14
CA VAL A 244 10.74 1.42 -22.60
C VAL A 244 11.64 2.19 -23.57
N ALA A 245 11.67 1.78 -24.83
CA ALA A 245 12.47 2.43 -25.87
C ALA A 245 12.02 3.89 -26.09
N ALA A 246 10.71 4.12 -26.17
CA ALA A 246 10.14 5.46 -26.32
C ALA A 246 10.52 6.38 -25.13
N SER A 247 10.42 5.87 -23.90
CA SER A 247 10.79 6.60 -22.70
C SER A 247 12.29 6.87 -22.57
N PHE A 248 13.13 5.98 -23.14
CA PHE A 248 14.57 6.19 -23.19
C PHE A 248 14.94 7.32 -24.16
N THR A 249 14.21 7.46 -25.26
CA THR A 249 14.50 8.47 -26.29
C THR A 249 13.77 9.80 -26.11
N SER A 250 12.70 9.84 -25.31
CA SER A 250 11.84 11.03 -25.17
C SER A 250 12.01 11.69 -23.81
N THR A 251 12.26 13.00 -23.80
CA THR A 251 12.29 13.81 -22.58
C THR A 251 10.91 14.10 -21.99
N ALA A 252 9.84 13.85 -22.77
CA ALA A 252 8.45 14.12 -22.37
C ALA A 252 7.75 12.92 -21.74
N MET A 253 8.28 11.70 -21.91
CA MET A 253 7.68 10.48 -21.38
C MET A 253 8.26 10.11 -20.02
N VAL A 254 7.43 9.49 -19.18
CA VAL A 254 7.89 8.95 -17.89
C VAL A 254 8.85 7.78 -18.16
N PRO A 255 10.04 7.76 -17.53
CA PRO A 255 10.99 6.66 -17.69
C PRO A 255 10.37 5.32 -17.28
N LYS A 256 10.21 4.39 -18.24
CA LYS A 256 9.81 3.01 -17.96
C LYS A 256 11.04 2.10 -18.03
N THR A 257 11.30 1.34 -16.97
CA THR A 257 12.48 0.47 -16.85
C THR A 257 12.21 -1.01 -17.13
N LYS A 258 10.94 -1.41 -17.22
CA LYS A 258 10.53 -2.81 -17.41
C LYS A 258 9.93 -2.99 -18.79
N TYR A 259 10.44 -3.98 -19.53
CA TYR A 259 9.86 -4.40 -20.80
C TYR A 259 8.57 -5.18 -20.53
N GLU A 260 7.49 -4.73 -21.14
CA GLU A 260 6.18 -5.37 -21.08
C GLU A 260 5.83 -5.86 -22.49
N ALA A 261 5.37 -7.11 -22.59
CA ALA A 261 4.81 -7.65 -23.83
C ALA A 261 3.58 -6.82 -24.23
N ALA A 262 3.40 -6.58 -25.53
CA ALA A 262 2.16 -5.97 -26.00
C ALA A 262 0.99 -6.95 -25.80
N ILE A 263 -0.20 -6.42 -25.56
CA ILE A 263 -1.41 -7.23 -25.36
C ILE A 263 -2.01 -7.53 -26.73
N ILE A 264 -2.16 -8.81 -27.06
CA ILE A 264 -2.95 -9.28 -28.19
C ILE A 264 -4.43 -9.16 -27.81
N HIS A 265 -5.25 -8.61 -28.71
CA HIS A 265 -6.70 -8.57 -28.51
C HIS A 265 -7.28 -9.96 -28.24
N GLU A 266 -8.15 -10.07 -27.24
CA GLU A 266 -8.73 -11.35 -26.81
C GLU A 266 -9.45 -12.11 -27.94
N ASP A 267 -10.09 -11.37 -28.86
CA ASP A 267 -10.76 -11.94 -30.03
C ASP A 267 -9.80 -12.77 -30.90
N LEU A 268 -8.57 -12.31 -31.11
CA LEU A 268 -7.58 -13.05 -31.92
C LEU A 268 -7.15 -14.35 -31.24
N VAL A 269 -6.93 -14.29 -29.92
CA VAL A 269 -6.55 -15.44 -29.10
C VAL A 269 -7.67 -16.49 -29.07
N ARG A 270 -8.92 -16.03 -29.10
CA ARG A 270 -10.11 -16.88 -29.20
C ARG A 270 -10.21 -17.53 -30.58
N TYR A 271 -10.03 -16.75 -31.65
CA TYR A 271 -10.15 -17.23 -33.02
C TYR A 271 -9.14 -18.32 -33.39
N GLU A 272 -7.92 -18.28 -32.86
CA GLU A 272 -6.93 -19.35 -33.07
C GLU A 272 -7.37 -20.73 -32.58
N ARG A 273 -8.28 -20.77 -31.59
CA ARG A 273 -8.79 -22.03 -31.01
C ARG A 273 -9.99 -22.58 -31.76
N VAL A 274 -10.65 -21.77 -32.60
CA VAL A 274 -11.84 -22.16 -33.36
C VAL A 274 -11.41 -22.95 -34.60
N LYS A 275 -11.45 -24.29 -34.50
CA LYS A 275 -11.09 -25.21 -35.60
C LYS A 275 -12.28 -25.92 -36.25
N LYS A 276 -13.46 -25.82 -35.63
CA LYS A 276 -14.68 -26.48 -36.11
C LYS A 276 -15.50 -25.51 -36.96
N LYS A 277 -16.26 -26.06 -37.90
CA LYS A 277 -17.23 -25.31 -38.70
C LYS A 277 -18.54 -25.14 -37.94
N GLY A 278 -19.21 -24.01 -38.16
CA GLY A 278 -20.53 -23.72 -37.59
C GLY A 278 -21.66 -24.19 -38.50
N TYR A 279 -22.82 -24.50 -37.93
CA TYR A 279 -24.02 -24.87 -38.69
C TYR A 279 -25.22 -24.07 -38.22
N VAL A 280 -25.90 -23.42 -39.16
CA VAL A 280 -27.08 -22.58 -38.90
C VAL A 280 -28.20 -22.96 -39.84
N ARG A 281 -29.43 -23.00 -39.33
CA ARG A 281 -30.65 -23.15 -40.11
C ARG A 281 -31.49 -21.90 -40.04
N LEU A 282 -31.68 -21.27 -41.19
CA LEU A 282 -32.60 -20.16 -41.36
C LEU A 282 -33.96 -20.72 -41.79
N VAL A 283 -34.97 -20.60 -40.94
CA VAL A 283 -36.35 -20.94 -41.28
C VAL A 283 -36.99 -19.70 -41.92
N THR A 284 -37.26 -19.77 -43.21
CA THR A 284 -37.97 -18.74 -43.97
C THR A 284 -39.43 -19.16 -44.20
N ASN A 285 -40.24 -18.25 -44.74
CA ASN A 285 -41.62 -18.54 -45.16
C ASN A 285 -41.73 -19.60 -46.26
N LEU A 286 -40.70 -19.76 -47.09
CA LEU A 286 -40.66 -20.73 -48.18
C LEU A 286 -40.05 -22.08 -47.76
N GLY A 287 -39.26 -22.10 -46.68
CA GLY A 287 -38.70 -23.33 -46.13
C GLY A 287 -37.44 -23.11 -45.31
N ALA A 288 -36.70 -24.18 -45.01
CA ALA A 288 -35.47 -24.09 -44.25
C ALA A 288 -34.20 -24.11 -45.12
N LEU A 289 -33.31 -23.14 -44.88
CA LEU A 289 -31.98 -23.07 -45.48
C LEU A 289 -30.93 -23.50 -44.45
N ASN A 290 -30.18 -24.56 -44.75
CA ASN A 290 -29.10 -25.06 -43.90
C ASN A 290 -27.76 -24.56 -44.42
N ILE A 291 -27.03 -23.83 -43.58
CA ILE A 291 -25.80 -23.13 -43.91
C ILE A 291 -24.65 -23.70 -43.08
N GLU A 292 -23.54 -24.01 -43.75
CA GLU A 292 -22.25 -24.33 -43.14
C GLU A 292 -21.38 -23.07 -43.15
N LEU A 293 -20.83 -22.72 -41.99
CA LEU A 293 -20.00 -21.53 -41.77
C LEU A 293 -18.53 -21.90 -41.62
N PHE A 294 -17.65 -21.15 -42.28
CA PHE A 294 -16.20 -21.36 -42.26
C PHE A 294 -15.52 -20.60 -41.11
N CYS A 295 -15.89 -20.96 -39.87
CA CYS A 295 -15.43 -20.29 -38.65
C CYS A 295 -13.90 -20.40 -38.43
N ASP A 296 -13.27 -21.39 -39.04
CA ASP A 296 -11.82 -21.62 -39.05
C ASP A 296 -11.05 -20.60 -39.90
N VAL A 297 -11.66 -20.16 -40.99
CA VAL A 297 -11.01 -19.33 -42.02
C VAL A 297 -11.39 -17.85 -41.87
N VAL A 298 -12.64 -17.56 -41.53
CA VAL A 298 -13.19 -16.20 -41.35
C VAL A 298 -13.94 -16.06 -40.03
N PRO A 299 -13.22 -16.14 -38.90
CA PRO A 299 -13.82 -16.26 -37.58
C PRO A 299 -14.64 -15.02 -37.19
N LYS A 300 -14.16 -13.81 -37.50
CA LYS A 300 -14.83 -12.56 -37.10
C LYS A 300 -16.19 -12.43 -37.79
N THR A 301 -16.23 -12.74 -39.08
CA THR A 301 -17.46 -12.70 -39.86
C THR A 301 -18.46 -13.75 -39.39
N CYS A 302 -17.99 -14.98 -39.12
CA CYS A 302 -18.84 -16.05 -38.62
C CYS A 302 -19.38 -15.77 -37.22
N GLU A 303 -18.56 -15.20 -36.33
CA GLU A 303 -18.98 -14.83 -34.98
C GLU A 303 -20.12 -13.80 -35.04
N ASN A 304 -19.95 -12.76 -35.84
CA ASN A 304 -20.97 -11.73 -36.04
C ASN A 304 -22.30 -12.35 -36.48
N PHE A 305 -22.26 -13.24 -37.48
CA PHE A 305 -23.45 -13.92 -37.99
C PHE A 305 -24.10 -14.85 -36.95
N LEU A 306 -23.31 -15.67 -36.24
CA LEU A 306 -23.80 -16.61 -35.23
C LEU A 306 -24.45 -15.89 -34.05
N LYS A 307 -23.80 -14.85 -33.52
CA LYS A 307 -24.35 -14.09 -32.40
C LYS A 307 -25.61 -13.31 -32.81
N HIS A 308 -25.68 -12.75 -34.02
CA HIS A 308 -26.93 -12.18 -34.53
C HIS A 308 -28.05 -13.22 -34.65
N CYS A 309 -27.73 -14.45 -35.05
CA CYS A 309 -28.69 -15.56 -35.07
C CYS A 309 -29.18 -15.92 -33.65
N GLN A 310 -28.27 -15.98 -32.66
CA GLN A 310 -28.61 -16.28 -31.26
C GLN A 310 -29.45 -15.18 -30.61
N ASN A 311 -29.10 -13.91 -30.85
CA ASN A 311 -29.85 -12.76 -30.36
C ASN A 311 -31.21 -12.60 -31.05
N GLY A 312 -31.51 -13.39 -32.08
CA GLY A 312 -32.73 -13.29 -32.86
C GLY A 312 -32.81 -12.03 -33.73
N TYR A 313 -31.68 -11.39 -34.02
CA TYR A 313 -31.60 -10.15 -34.80
C TYR A 313 -32.18 -10.28 -36.21
N TYR A 314 -32.03 -11.47 -36.81
CA TYR A 314 -32.55 -11.76 -38.14
C TYR A 314 -34.01 -12.23 -38.16
N ASN A 315 -34.65 -12.42 -37.00
CA ASN A 315 -36.05 -12.85 -36.95
C ASN A 315 -36.96 -11.72 -37.44
N GLY A 316 -37.83 -12.02 -38.41
CA GLY A 316 -38.70 -11.05 -39.06
C GLY A 316 -38.00 -10.21 -40.15
N THR A 317 -36.72 -10.44 -40.42
CA THR A 317 -36.01 -9.70 -41.47
C THR A 317 -36.35 -10.23 -42.85
N ARG A 318 -36.52 -9.32 -43.82
CA ARG A 318 -36.86 -9.67 -45.21
C ARG A 318 -35.64 -9.62 -46.13
N PHE A 319 -35.69 -10.42 -47.19
CA PHE A 319 -34.76 -10.29 -48.31
C PHE A 319 -35.22 -9.12 -49.19
N HIS A 320 -34.58 -7.96 -49.00
CA HIS A 320 -35.00 -6.70 -49.63
C HIS A 320 -34.45 -6.53 -51.05
N ARG A 321 -33.56 -7.40 -51.52
CA ARG A 321 -33.01 -7.36 -52.88
C ARG A 321 -32.79 -8.77 -53.43
N SER A 322 -33.33 -9.07 -54.60
CA SER A 322 -33.15 -10.33 -55.31
C SER A 322 -32.92 -10.07 -56.79
N ILE A 323 -31.83 -10.61 -57.34
CA ILE A 323 -31.51 -10.49 -58.77
C ILE A 323 -31.36 -11.90 -59.33
N LYS A 324 -32.24 -12.26 -60.27
CA LYS A 324 -32.24 -13.58 -60.93
C LYS A 324 -30.88 -13.90 -61.54
N ASN A 325 -30.41 -15.14 -61.40
CA ASN A 325 -29.09 -15.61 -61.80
C ASN A 325 -27.87 -14.93 -61.15
N PHE A 326 -28.07 -14.07 -60.16
CA PHE A 326 -26.98 -13.34 -59.51
C PHE A 326 -26.92 -13.61 -58.00
N MET A 327 -27.75 -12.93 -57.20
CA MET A 327 -27.78 -13.11 -55.75
C MET A 327 -29.10 -12.65 -55.12
N VAL A 328 -29.32 -13.11 -53.89
CA VAL A 328 -30.37 -12.62 -52.99
C VAL A 328 -29.74 -12.07 -51.71
N GLN A 329 -30.10 -10.85 -51.35
CA GLN A 329 -29.52 -10.08 -50.25
C GLN A 329 -30.56 -9.82 -49.15
N GLY A 330 -30.15 -10.02 -47.91
CA GLY A 330 -30.96 -9.88 -46.70
C GLY A 330 -30.12 -9.44 -45.51
N GLY A 331 -30.69 -9.59 -44.31
CA GLY A 331 -30.00 -9.24 -43.06
C GLY A 331 -30.06 -7.76 -42.69
N ASP A 332 -30.97 -6.98 -43.27
CA ASP A 332 -31.28 -5.61 -42.85
C ASP A 332 -32.60 -5.60 -42.06
N PRO A 333 -32.58 -5.28 -40.74
CA PRO A 333 -33.81 -5.17 -39.94
C PRO A 333 -34.75 -4.06 -40.40
N THR A 334 -34.22 -2.99 -41.00
CA THR A 334 -35.05 -1.89 -41.51
C THR A 334 -35.70 -2.25 -42.85
N GLY A 335 -35.16 -3.25 -43.54
CA GLY A 335 -35.62 -3.67 -44.86
C GLY A 335 -35.52 -2.58 -45.94
N THR A 336 -34.65 -1.58 -45.74
CA THR A 336 -34.44 -0.47 -46.68
C THR A 336 -33.29 -0.75 -47.65
N GLY A 337 -32.33 -1.56 -47.24
CA GLY A 337 -31.08 -1.90 -47.92
C GLY A 337 -29.86 -1.10 -47.46
N LEU A 338 -30.06 -0.10 -46.58
CA LEU A 338 -28.99 0.76 -46.05
C LEU A 338 -28.73 0.53 -44.56
N GLY A 339 -29.58 -0.25 -43.89
CA GLY A 339 -29.50 -0.49 -42.45
C GLY A 339 -28.61 -1.69 -42.08
N GLY A 340 -28.61 -2.02 -40.79
CA GLY A 340 -27.85 -3.16 -40.27
C GLY A 340 -26.56 -2.75 -39.57
N THR A 341 -26.46 -3.14 -38.30
CA THR A 341 -25.29 -2.95 -37.43
C THR A 341 -24.65 -4.30 -37.16
N SER A 342 -23.33 -4.33 -36.99
CA SER A 342 -22.63 -5.51 -36.48
C SER A 342 -22.86 -5.66 -34.97
N ILE A 343 -22.40 -6.75 -34.39
CA ILE A 343 -22.47 -6.94 -32.94
C ILE A 343 -21.61 -5.97 -32.12
N TRP A 344 -20.62 -5.35 -32.74
CA TRP A 344 -19.74 -4.37 -32.08
C TRP A 344 -20.21 -2.93 -32.28
N ASP A 345 -21.40 -2.72 -32.85
CA ASP A 345 -21.95 -1.42 -33.25
C ASP A 345 -21.02 -0.58 -34.14
N LYS A 346 -20.01 -1.24 -34.73
CA LYS A 346 -18.99 -0.64 -35.61
C LYS A 346 -18.79 -1.54 -36.82
N LYS A 347 -18.47 -0.93 -37.95
CA LYS A 347 -18.10 -1.68 -39.14
C LYS A 347 -16.82 -2.47 -38.89
N PHE A 348 -16.74 -3.70 -39.40
CA PHE A 348 -15.58 -4.56 -39.22
C PHE A 348 -14.87 -4.88 -40.55
N GLU A 349 -13.63 -5.36 -40.42
CA GLU A 349 -12.70 -5.62 -41.52
C GLU A 349 -13.15 -6.76 -42.44
N ASP A 350 -12.65 -6.75 -43.68
CA ASP A 350 -12.85 -7.83 -44.63
C ASP A 350 -11.83 -8.96 -44.42
N GLU A 351 -12.29 -10.21 -44.48
CA GLU A 351 -11.45 -11.40 -44.28
C GLU A 351 -11.31 -12.18 -45.59
N PHE A 352 -10.54 -11.65 -46.55
CA PHE A 352 -10.32 -12.31 -47.83
C PHE A 352 -9.30 -13.46 -47.71
N LYS A 353 -9.65 -14.62 -48.27
CA LYS A 353 -8.79 -15.81 -48.25
C LYS A 353 -8.72 -16.42 -49.64
N PRO A 354 -7.53 -16.81 -50.13
CA PRO A 354 -7.36 -17.29 -51.51
C PRO A 354 -8.11 -18.60 -51.77
N ASN A 355 -8.38 -19.38 -50.71
CA ASN A 355 -9.09 -20.66 -50.79
C ASN A 355 -10.61 -20.48 -50.93
N LEU A 356 -11.14 -19.30 -50.61
CA LEU A 356 -12.57 -18.99 -50.67
C LEU A 356 -12.82 -18.12 -51.90
N THR A 357 -13.55 -18.68 -52.86
CA THR A 357 -13.99 -17.98 -54.08
C THR A 357 -15.49 -18.15 -54.24
N HIS A 358 -16.15 -17.22 -54.90
CA HIS A 358 -17.57 -17.27 -55.23
C HIS A 358 -17.81 -18.25 -56.39
N THR A 359 -17.37 -19.50 -56.22
CA THR A 359 -17.52 -20.58 -57.19
C THR A 359 -18.61 -21.52 -56.73
N GLY A 360 -19.68 -21.64 -57.52
CA GLY A 360 -20.84 -22.47 -57.20
C GLY A 360 -22.07 -21.66 -56.79
N ARG A 361 -23.20 -22.38 -56.71
CA ARG A 361 -24.48 -21.86 -56.22
C ARG A 361 -24.55 -22.03 -54.71
N GLY A 362 -25.13 -21.04 -54.03
CA GLY A 362 -25.34 -21.08 -52.58
C GLY A 362 -24.14 -20.60 -51.76
N MET A 363 -23.24 -19.80 -52.32
CA MET A 363 -22.16 -19.19 -51.53
C MET A 363 -22.72 -18.04 -50.70
N LEU A 364 -22.35 -17.99 -49.42
CA LEU A 364 -22.80 -16.97 -48.46
C LEU A 364 -21.70 -15.95 -48.23
N SER A 365 -22.04 -14.67 -48.34
CA SER A 365 -21.05 -13.58 -48.25
C SER A 365 -21.62 -12.30 -47.67
N MET A 366 -20.76 -11.48 -47.08
CA MET A 366 -21.16 -10.20 -46.47
C MET A 366 -21.38 -9.12 -47.52
N ALA A 367 -22.46 -8.35 -47.37
CA ALA A 367 -22.65 -7.12 -48.12
C ALA A 367 -21.87 -5.98 -47.44
N ASN A 368 -21.17 -5.18 -48.25
CA ASN A 368 -20.39 -4.04 -47.78
C ASN A 368 -20.59 -2.83 -48.72
N SER A 369 -20.15 -1.66 -48.29
CA SER A 369 -20.22 -0.40 -49.06
C SER A 369 -18.83 0.15 -49.39
N GLY A 370 -17.82 -0.72 -49.39
CA GLY A 370 -16.40 -0.37 -49.52
C GLY A 370 -15.53 -1.27 -48.63
N PRO A 371 -14.20 -1.13 -48.73
CA PRO A 371 -13.26 -1.95 -47.95
C PRO A 371 -13.48 -1.78 -46.44
N ASN A 372 -13.49 -2.88 -45.70
CA ASN A 372 -13.63 -2.93 -44.23
C ASN A 372 -14.92 -2.28 -43.69
N THR A 373 -16.02 -2.43 -44.43
CA THR A 373 -17.33 -1.85 -44.04
C THR A 373 -18.42 -2.88 -43.76
N ASN A 374 -18.05 -4.07 -43.28
CA ASN A 374 -19.01 -5.13 -42.99
C ASN A 374 -19.94 -4.76 -41.82
N GLY A 375 -21.22 -5.10 -41.96
CA GLY A 375 -22.28 -4.88 -40.96
C GLY A 375 -23.00 -6.18 -40.62
N SER A 376 -24.32 -6.22 -40.76
CA SER A 376 -25.13 -7.45 -40.59
C SER A 376 -25.76 -7.97 -41.87
N GLN A 377 -25.70 -7.20 -42.95
CA GLN A 377 -26.25 -7.61 -44.24
C GLN A 377 -25.40 -8.69 -44.91
N PHE A 378 -26.07 -9.67 -45.49
CA PHE A 378 -25.43 -10.76 -46.23
C PHE A 378 -26.21 -11.10 -47.49
N PHE A 379 -25.56 -11.80 -48.41
CA PHE A 379 -26.19 -12.30 -49.62
C PHE A 379 -25.81 -13.74 -49.92
N ILE A 380 -26.69 -14.43 -50.62
CA ILE A 380 -26.51 -15.79 -51.12
C ILE A 380 -26.47 -15.74 -52.64
N THR A 381 -25.46 -16.37 -53.24
CA THR A 381 -25.31 -16.38 -54.70
C THR A 381 -26.15 -17.46 -55.37
N TYR A 382 -26.74 -17.14 -56.52
CA TYR A 382 -27.46 -18.11 -57.36
C TYR A 382 -26.54 -18.80 -58.38
N ARG A 383 -25.41 -18.17 -58.72
CA ARG A 383 -24.40 -18.63 -59.68
C ARG A 383 -22.99 -18.30 -59.15
N SER A 384 -21.97 -18.89 -59.76
CA SER A 384 -20.58 -18.46 -59.60
C SER A 384 -20.38 -17.00 -60.02
N CYS A 385 -19.88 -16.16 -59.12
CA CYS A 385 -19.71 -14.71 -59.31
C CYS A 385 -18.27 -14.28 -59.01
N ARG A 386 -17.31 -14.70 -59.83
CA ARG A 386 -15.86 -14.44 -59.60
C ARG A 386 -15.48 -12.96 -59.54
N HIS A 387 -16.30 -12.05 -60.09
CA HIS A 387 -16.04 -10.61 -60.03
C HIS A 387 -16.25 -9.99 -58.62
N LEU A 388 -16.81 -10.77 -57.68
CA LEU A 388 -16.97 -10.44 -56.27
C LEU A 388 -15.79 -10.94 -55.41
N ASP A 389 -14.93 -11.81 -55.96
CA ASP A 389 -13.76 -12.34 -55.28
C ASP A 389 -12.84 -11.18 -54.86
N GLY A 390 -12.41 -11.17 -53.60
CA GLY A 390 -11.57 -10.10 -53.02
C GLY A 390 -12.29 -8.77 -52.79
N LYS A 391 -13.62 -8.72 -52.95
CA LYS A 391 -14.45 -7.56 -52.61
C LYS A 391 -15.42 -7.85 -51.47
N HIS A 392 -15.97 -9.05 -51.41
CA HIS A 392 -16.91 -9.48 -50.37
C HIS A 392 -16.35 -10.67 -49.59
N THR A 393 -16.50 -10.64 -48.27
CA THR A 393 -16.01 -11.71 -47.40
C THR A 393 -16.96 -12.90 -47.49
N ILE A 394 -16.44 -14.04 -47.96
CA ILE A 394 -17.17 -15.30 -48.04
C ILE A 394 -17.02 -16.00 -46.70
N PHE A 395 -18.14 -16.33 -46.05
CA PHE A 395 -18.11 -16.92 -44.71
C PHE A 395 -18.93 -18.18 -44.51
N GLY A 396 -19.58 -18.66 -45.58
CA GLY A 396 -20.23 -19.94 -45.56
C GLY A 396 -20.71 -20.41 -46.91
N LYS A 397 -21.36 -21.56 -46.91
CA LYS A 397 -22.04 -22.14 -48.07
C LYS A 397 -23.35 -22.79 -47.64
N LEU A 398 -24.30 -22.85 -48.55
CA LEU A 398 -25.53 -23.59 -48.37
C LEU A 398 -25.26 -25.09 -48.55
N VAL A 399 -25.67 -25.89 -47.57
CA VAL A 399 -25.51 -27.37 -47.59
C VAL A 399 -26.86 -28.06 -47.78
N GLY A 400 -27.96 -27.40 -47.44
CA GLY A 400 -29.32 -27.93 -47.66
C GLY A 400 -30.33 -26.81 -47.92
N GLY A 401 -31.37 -27.13 -48.67
CA GLY A 401 -32.39 -26.14 -49.09
C GLY A 401 -32.08 -25.46 -50.43
N LEU A 402 -31.32 -26.10 -51.32
CA LEU A 402 -31.09 -25.62 -52.69
C LEU A 402 -32.39 -25.49 -53.49
N ASP A 403 -33.39 -26.33 -53.19
CA ASP A 403 -34.71 -26.28 -53.81
C ASP A 403 -35.44 -25.00 -53.43
N ILE A 404 -35.42 -24.64 -52.15
CA ILE A 404 -35.99 -23.39 -51.62
C ILE A 404 -35.26 -22.17 -52.19
N LEU A 405 -33.93 -22.24 -52.32
CA LEU A 405 -33.16 -21.18 -52.99
C LEU A 405 -33.61 -21.00 -54.45
N THR A 406 -34.03 -22.07 -55.12
CA THR A 406 -34.55 -22.03 -56.49
C THR A 406 -35.98 -21.49 -56.55
N GLU A 407 -36.80 -21.75 -55.54
CA GLU A 407 -38.11 -21.12 -55.39
C GLU A 407 -37.99 -19.62 -55.11
N MET A 408 -37.06 -19.21 -54.24
CA MET A 408 -36.73 -17.81 -53.97
C MET A 408 -36.28 -17.05 -55.24
N GLU A 409 -35.62 -17.74 -56.18
CA GLU A 409 -35.18 -17.16 -57.45
C GLU A 409 -36.32 -16.99 -58.48
N LYS A 410 -37.36 -17.83 -58.41
CA LYS A 410 -38.50 -17.77 -59.35
C LYS A 410 -39.37 -16.53 -59.13
N ILE A 411 -39.47 -16.06 -57.89
CA ILE A 411 -40.28 -14.91 -57.49
C ILE A 411 -39.94 -13.70 -58.36
N GLU A 412 -40.99 -13.01 -58.82
CA GLU A 412 -40.85 -11.80 -59.63
C GLU A 412 -40.42 -10.62 -58.76
N VAL A 413 -39.65 -9.71 -59.34
CA VAL A 413 -39.04 -8.57 -58.66
C VAL A 413 -39.52 -7.27 -59.28
N ASP A 414 -39.72 -6.25 -58.46
CA ASP A 414 -40.06 -4.90 -58.87
C ASP A 414 -38.84 -4.17 -59.47
N ASN A 415 -39.05 -2.98 -60.04
CA ASN A 415 -38.05 -2.12 -60.67
C ASN A 415 -36.88 -1.70 -59.73
N LYS A 416 -37.01 -1.94 -58.42
CA LYS A 416 -35.97 -1.69 -57.41
C LYS A 416 -35.28 -2.98 -56.92
N ASP A 417 -35.36 -4.06 -57.71
CA ASP A 417 -34.87 -5.41 -57.38
C ASP A 417 -35.51 -6.01 -56.12
N ARG A 418 -36.68 -5.52 -55.70
CA ARG A 418 -37.38 -5.99 -54.50
C ARG A 418 -38.34 -7.13 -54.87
N PRO A 419 -38.31 -8.29 -54.20
CA PRO A 419 -39.31 -9.34 -54.42
C PRO A 419 -40.73 -8.81 -54.24
N ILE A 420 -41.65 -9.19 -55.14
CA ILE A 420 -43.07 -8.84 -55.03
C ILE A 420 -43.71 -9.61 -53.86
N GLU A 421 -43.35 -10.88 -53.72
CA GLU A 421 -43.67 -11.68 -52.55
C GLU A 421 -42.56 -11.55 -51.52
N ASP A 422 -42.89 -11.02 -50.33
CA ASP A 422 -41.91 -10.82 -49.27
C ASP A 422 -41.36 -12.16 -48.77
N ILE A 423 -40.04 -12.34 -48.91
CA ILE A 423 -39.32 -13.50 -48.34
C ILE A 423 -38.79 -13.10 -46.98
N ILE A 424 -39.29 -13.74 -45.92
CA ILE A 424 -39.02 -13.36 -44.53
C ILE A 424 -38.33 -14.51 -43.79
N ILE A 425 -37.29 -14.19 -43.03
CA ILE A 425 -36.65 -15.11 -42.09
C ILE A 425 -37.51 -15.13 -40.82
N GLN A 426 -38.22 -16.23 -40.58
CA GLN A 426 -39.07 -16.39 -39.40
C GLN A 426 -38.23 -16.66 -38.15
N LYS A 427 -37.26 -17.58 -38.25
CA LYS A 427 -36.45 -17.99 -37.11
C LYS A 427 -35.06 -18.47 -37.53
N CYS A 428 -34.05 -18.03 -36.81
CA CYS A 428 -32.70 -18.60 -36.90
C CYS A 428 -32.49 -19.67 -35.83
N GLN A 429 -31.96 -20.83 -36.22
CA GLN A 429 -31.57 -21.92 -35.31
C GLN A 429 -30.09 -22.21 -35.50
N VAL A 430 -29.29 -22.03 -34.45
CA VAL A 430 -27.87 -22.40 -34.44
C VAL A 430 -27.76 -23.85 -33.96
N PHE A 431 -27.24 -24.74 -34.79
CA PHE A 431 -27.07 -26.16 -34.46
C PHE A 431 -25.71 -26.45 -33.82
N VAL A 432 -24.66 -25.82 -34.36
CA VAL A 432 -23.29 -25.99 -33.87
C VAL A 432 -22.68 -24.61 -33.77
N ASP A 433 -22.36 -24.21 -32.54
CA ASP A 433 -21.61 -22.99 -32.25
C ASP A 433 -20.20 -23.34 -31.79
N PRO A 434 -19.18 -23.23 -32.67
CA PRO A 434 -17.81 -23.58 -32.33
C PRO A 434 -17.13 -22.54 -31.42
N PHE A 435 -17.73 -21.36 -31.23
CA PHE A 435 -17.14 -20.30 -30.40
C PHE A 435 -17.37 -20.53 -28.91
N THR A 436 -18.55 -21.04 -28.53
CA THR A 436 -18.85 -21.38 -27.12
C THR A 436 -17.89 -22.43 -26.57
N GLU A 437 -17.60 -23.48 -27.34
CA GLU A 437 -16.62 -24.50 -26.97
C GLU A 437 -15.21 -23.91 -26.79
N ALA A 438 -14.82 -22.97 -27.65
CA ALA A 438 -13.52 -22.30 -27.56
C ALA A 438 -13.42 -21.42 -26.31
N ASP A 439 -14.50 -20.73 -25.94
CA ASP A 439 -14.57 -19.90 -24.73
C ASP A 439 -14.44 -20.75 -23.46
N GLU A 440 -15.16 -21.86 -23.39
CA GLU A 440 -15.08 -22.78 -22.25
C GLU A 440 -13.70 -23.41 -22.10
N GLN A 441 -13.04 -23.76 -23.21
CA GLN A 441 -11.67 -24.29 -23.19
C GLN A 441 -10.69 -23.23 -22.69
N LEU A 442 -10.80 -22.01 -23.20
CA LEU A 442 -9.92 -20.90 -22.82
C LEU A 442 -10.11 -20.47 -21.37
N ALA A 443 -11.35 -20.50 -20.86
CA ALA A 443 -11.64 -20.25 -19.45
C ALA A 443 -10.96 -21.29 -18.53
N LYS A 444 -11.09 -22.58 -18.85
CA LYS A 444 -10.44 -23.67 -18.10
C LYS A 444 -8.91 -23.54 -18.12
N GLU A 445 -8.33 -23.27 -19.28
CA GLU A 445 -6.87 -23.06 -19.41
C GLU A 445 -6.38 -21.87 -18.58
N ARG A 446 -7.14 -20.75 -18.56
CA ARG A 446 -6.81 -19.57 -17.73
C ARG A 446 -6.90 -19.88 -16.24
N GLU A 447 -7.95 -20.57 -15.79
CA GLU A 447 -8.11 -20.97 -14.39
C GLU A 447 -6.94 -21.86 -13.90
N GLU A 448 -6.57 -22.86 -14.70
CA GLU A 448 -5.44 -23.73 -14.39
C GLU A 448 -4.10 -22.97 -14.30
N GLU A 449 -3.89 -21.95 -15.13
CA GLU A 449 -2.70 -21.13 -15.07
C GLU A 449 -2.66 -20.22 -13.85
N VAL A 450 -3.79 -19.61 -13.48
CA VAL A 450 -3.89 -18.79 -12.25
C VAL A 450 -3.59 -19.65 -11.02
N GLU A 451 -4.08 -20.89 -10.98
CA GLU A 451 -3.72 -21.84 -9.93
C GLU A 451 -2.23 -22.19 -9.90
N LYS A 452 -1.60 -22.38 -11.07
CA LYS A 452 -0.15 -22.66 -11.15
C LYS A 452 0.66 -21.46 -10.66
N GLN A 453 0.31 -20.25 -11.09
CA GLN A 453 1.00 -19.02 -10.69
C GLN A 453 0.90 -18.78 -9.17
N THR A 454 -0.30 -18.93 -8.60
CA THR A 454 -0.49 -18.78 -7.14
C THR A 454 0.26 -19.84 -6.33
N LYS A 455 0.36 -21.08 -6.82
CA LYS A 455 1.19 -22.13 -6.19
C LYS A 455 2.68 -21.77 -6.24
N GLU A 456 3.19 -21.31 -7.38
CA GLU A 456 4.59 -20.89 -7.52
C GLU A 456 4.94 -19.66 -6.66
N GLU A 457 4.04 -18.69 -6.58
CA GLU A 457 4.26 -17.48 -5.78
C GLU A 457 4.32 -17.81 -4.28
N ASN A 458 3.42 -18.66 -3.81
CA ASN A 458 3.43 -19.16 -2.44
C ASN A 458 4.70 -19.96 -2.11
N GLU A 459 5.24 -20.73 -3.07
CA GLU A 459 6.54 -21.39 -2.89
C GLU A 459 7.72 -20.41 -2.85
N LYS A 460 7.71 -19.37 -3.69
CA LYS A 460 8.75 -18.32 -3.69
C LYS A 460 8.76 -17.56 -2.36
N VAL A 461 7.60 -17.18 -1.84
CA VAL A 461 7.47 -16.52 -0.52
C VAL A 461 7.97 -17.43 0.60
N LYS A 462 7.65 -18.73 0.57
CA LYS A 462 8.19 -19.69 1.55
C LYS A 462 9.72 -19.84 1.46
N LYS A 463 10.31 -19.72 0.28
CA LYS A 463 11.78 -19.76 0.09
C LYS A 463 12.48 -18.47 0.53
N THR A 464 11.89 -17.30 0.29
CA THR A 464 12.47 -16.01 0.73
C THR A 464 12.42 -15.83 2.25
N VAL A 465 11.43 -16.38 2.93
CA VAL A 465 11.34 -16.34 4.40
C VAL A 465 12.29 -17.33 5.09
N ARG A 466 12.70 -18.42 4.42
CA ARG A 466 13.50 -19.51 5.01
C ARG A 466 15.02 -19.41 4.82
N GLY A 467 15.53 -18.47 4.03
CA GLY A 467 16.96 -18.34 3.77
C GLY A 467 17.60 -17.13 4.46
N PRO A 468 18.70 -17.26 5.21
CA PRO A 468 19.50 -16.08 5.57
C PRO A 468 19.96 -15.38 4.28
N LEU A 469 19.77 -14.06 4.22
CA LEU A 469 20.17 -13.23 3.09
C LEU A 469 21.65 -13.49 2.77
N LYS A 470 21.93 -13.94 1.54
CA LYS A 470 23.31 -14.13 1.07
C LYS A 470 23.98 -12.76 0.98
N VAL A 471 24.89 -12.47 1.91
CA VAL A 471 25.72 -11.25 1.87
C VAL A 471 26.68 -11.37 0.67
N PHE A 472 26.32 -10.73 -0.44
CA PHE A 472 27.24 -10.57 -1.56
C PHE A 472 28.24 -9.46 -1.21
N ARG A 473 29.39 -9.88 -0.66
CA ARG A 473 30.55 -9.07 -0.26
C ARG A 473 30.31 -8.14 0.95
N GLU A 474 31.07 -8.39 2.01
CA GLU A 474 31.30 -7.42 3.09
C GLU A 474 32.22 -6.30 2.56
N GLY A 475 31.62 -5.25 1.99
CA GLY A 475 32.40 -4.16 1.42
C GLY A 475 31.55 -3.24 0.59
N VAL A 476 30.68 -2.47 1.26
CA VAL A 476 30.12 -1.27 0.66
C VAL A 476 31.29 -0.37 0.29
N GLY A 477 31.23 0.22 -0.92
CA GLY A 477 32.34 0.96 -1.54
C GLY A 477 33.08 1.90 -0.58
N LYS A 478 34.38 2.09 -0.87
CA LYS A 478 35.45 2.81 -0.13
C LYS A 478 35.11 4.16 0.57
N TYR A 479 33.88 4.66 0.51
CA TYR A 479 33.45 5.97 0.98
C TYR A 479 32.26 5.94 1.97
N LEU A 480 31.72 4.76 2.34
CA LEU A 480 30.75 4.67 3.45
C LEU A 480 31.35 3.90 4.64
N ASN A 481 31.73 4.62 5.70
CA ASN A 481 32.08 4.02 6.98
C ASN A 481 30.80 3.77 7.80
N THR A 482 30.33 2.53 7.83
CA THR A 482 29.24 2.05 8.72
C THR A 482 29.70 1.77 10.15
N ALA A 483 30.97 2.04 10.48
CA ALA A 483 31.56 1.81 11.80
C ALA A 483 31.34 2.96 12.82
N SER A 484 30.67 4.05 12.44
CA SER A 484 30.40 5.18 13.34
C SER A 484 29.03 5.11 14.05
N THR A 485 28.27 4.03 13.90
CA THR A 485 26.86 3.96 14.37
C THR A 485 26.50 2.71 15.17
N SER A 486 27.45 2.12 15.90
CA SER A 486 27.10 1.18 16.96
C SER A 486 27.97 1.38 18.19
N THR A 487 27.32 1.87 19.25
CA THR A 487 27.83 1.92 20.62
C THR A 487 28.11 0.51 21.13
N SER A 488 29.29 0.41 21.75
CA SER A 488 29.91 -0.76 22.36
C SER A 488 29.17 -1.29 23.59
N ASP A 489 29.00 -2.61 23.65
CA ASP A 489 29.12 -3.38 24.90
C ASP A 489 30.25 -4.41 24.75
N SER A 490 31.18 -4.34 25.71
CA SER A 490 32.32 -5.22 26.02
C SER A 490 31.87 -6.67 26.30
N SER A 491 32.65 -7.75 26.26
CA SER A 491 34.08 -8.09 26.13
C SER A 491 34.14 -9.63 26.20
N ASP A 492 34.94 -10.33 25.39
CA ASP A 492 36.06 -11.15 25.89
C ASP A 492 36.90 -11.81 24.79
N GLN A 493 38.12 -12.17 25.19
CA GLN A 493 39.35 -12.41 24.42
C GLN A 493 39.43 -13.74 23.64
N SER A 494 40.21 -13.76 22.54
CA SER A 494 41.58 -14.33 22.52
C SER A 494 42.15 -14.53 21.10
N LEU A 495 43.46 -14.32 21.03
CA LEU A 495 44.34 -14.22 19.86
C LEU A 495 44.74 -15.58 19.28
N VAL A 496 44.70 -15.76 17.95
CA VAL A 496 45.68 -16.58 17.21
C VAL A 496 45.87 -16.04 15.78
N VAL A 497 47.10 -15.66 15.43
CA VAL A 497 47.56 -15.40 14.06
C VAL A 497 48.24 -16.67 13.53
N PRO A 498 48.05 -17.07 12.25
CA PRO A 498 49.25 -17.19 11.41
C PRO A 498 49.11 -16.80 9.92
N LYS A 499 50.14 -16.05 9.49
CA LYS A 499 50.98 -16.17 8.28
C LYS A 499 50.38 -16.16 6.86
N LYS A 500 50.77 -15.07 6.17
CA LYS A 500 50.88 -14.88 4.71
C LYS A 500 51.43 -16.09 3.95
N ARG A 501 50.78 -16.42 2.82
CA ARG A 501 51.43 -17.01 1.64
C ARG A 501 51.09 -16.16 0.40
N LYS A 502 52.13 -15.56 -0.21
CA LYS A 502 52.08 -15.03 -1.59
C LYS A 502 52.06 -16.21 -2.56
N LYS A 503 51.19 -16.18 -3.57
CA LYS A 503 51.46 -16.81 -4.87
C LYS A 503 51.07 -15.82 -5.97
N GLN A 504 52.04 -15.54 -6.82
CA GLN A 504 51.90 -14.88 -8.11
C GLN A 504 51.10 -15.78 -9.06
N GLY A 505 50.25 -15.16 -9.87
CA GLY A 505 49.63 -15.75 -11.05
C GLY A 505 49.42 -14.61 -12.04
N GLU A 506 50.30 -14.55 -13.03
CA GLU A 506 50.24 -13.63 -14.18
C GLU A 506 49.55 -14.33 -15.35
N TYR A 507 49.20 -13.55 -16.38
CA TYR A 507 48.59 -13.88 -17.68
C TYR A 507 47.05 -13.94 -17.71
N GLY A 508 46.35 -13.24 -18.61
CA GLY A 508 46.77 -12.38 -19.72
C GLY A 508 45.52 -11.86 -20.44
N PHE A 509 45.53 -10.59 -20.79
CA PHE A 509 44.45 -9.91 -21.53
C PHE A 509 44.75 -10.01 -23.03
N SER A 510 43.82 -10.55 -23.82
CA SER A 510 43.87 -10.42 -25.29
C SER A 510 42.46 -10.19 -25.85
N ASN A 511 42.30 -9.02 -26.48
CA ASN A 511 41.19 -8.62 -27.33
C ASN A 511 40.88 -9.66 -28.41
N PHE A 512 39.61 -9.75 -28.84
CA PHE A 512 39.30 -9.99 -30.25
C PHE A 512 37.98 -9.30 -30.66
N SER A 513 38.15 -8.23 -31.42
CA SER A 513 37.17 -7.69 -32.36
C SER A 513 37.05 -8.63 -33.56
N SER A 514 35.83 -9.07 -33.88
CA SER A 514 35.26 -9.24 -35.24
C SER A 514 33.79 -9.62 -35.07
#